data_AF-A0A444WRW2-F1
#
_entry.id   AF-A0A444WRW2-F1
#
_cell.length_a   1.000
_cell.length_b   1.000
_cell.length_c   1.000
_cell.angle_alpha   90.00
_cell.angle_beta   90.00
_cell.angle_gamma   90.00
#
_symmetry.space_group_name_H-M   'P 1'
#
loop_
_entity.id
_entity.type
_entity.pdbx_description
1 polymer ?
#
loop_
_entity_poly.entity_id
_entity_poly.type
_entity_poly.pdbx_seq_one_letter_code
_entity_poly.pdbx_strand_id
1 'polypeptide(L)'
;MFHHQSNALGGQFSVQQASASKKRFRTKFTQQQKDRMMEFAEKLGWKIQKHDEQEVQQFCSQVGVKRQVFKVWMHNNKQAIKKQQQQHT
;
A
#
# COMPACT_ATOMS: atom_id res chain seq x y z
N MET A 1 8.11 -36.67 10.91
CA MET A 1 7.15 -36.51 12.02
C MET A 1 5.99 -35.68 11.51
N PHE A 2 4.82 -36.29 11.47
CA PHE A 2 3.56 -35.69 11.09
C PHE A 2 3.15 -34.64 12.13
N HIS A 3 2.62 -33.51 11.68
CA HIS A 3 1.46 -32.88 12.29
C HIS A 3 0.64 -32.22 11.17
N HIS A 4 -0.27 -33.02 10.62
CA HIS A 4 -1.50 -32.53 10.00
C HIS A 4 -2.37 -31.93 11.10
N GLN A 5 -2.82 -30.70 10.93
CA GLN A 5 -4.00 -30.20 11.63
C GLN A 5 -5.10 -30.00 10.59
N SER A 6 -6.08 -30.89 10.65
CA SER A 6 -7.34 -30.80 9.93
C SER A 6 -8.17 -29.65 10.50
N ASN A 7 -8.78 -28.85 9.63
CA ASN A 7 -10.03 -28.17 9.92
C ASN A 7 -10.90 -28.24 8.67
N ALA A 8 -11.74 -29.27 8.60
CA ALA A 8 -12.83 -29.35 7.63
C ALA A 8 -14.02 -28.60 8.23
N LEU A 9 -14.67 -27.75 7.43
CA LEU A 9 -16.11 -27.74 7.14
C LEU A 9 -16.55 -26.38 6.57
N GLY A 10 -17.14 -26.45 5.37
CA GLY A 10 -18.35 -25.69 5.04
C GLY A 10 -18.18 -24.25 4.55
N GLY A 11 -18.11 -24.08 3.23
CA GLY A 11 -18.18 -22.75 2.62
C GLY A 11 -18.17 -22.78 1.09
N GLN A 12 -19.21 -23.39 0.51
CA GLN A 12 -19.76 -23.13 -0.83
C GLN A 12 -18.81 -22.51 -1.87
N PHE A 13 -18.39 -23.36 -2.82
CA PHE A 13 -17.88 -22.93 -4.12
C PHE A 13 -18.97 -22.15 -4.87
N SER A 14 -19.00 -20.82 -4.70
CA SER A 14 -19.64 -19.97 -5.70
C SER A 14 -18.71 -19.88 -6.90
N VAL A 15 -19.05 -20.61 -7.95
CA VAL A 15 -18.55 -20.39 -9.32
C VAL A 15 -19.09 -19.02 -9.75
N GLN A 16 -18.47 -17.95 -9.27
CA GLN A 16 -18.74 -16.59 -9.70
C GLN A 16 -17.62 -16.17 -10.64
N GLN A 17 -17.91 -16.42 -11.92
CA GLN A 17 -17.64 -15.53 -13.03
C GLN A 17 -16.24 -14.92 -12.99
N ALA A 18 -15.34 -15.47 -13.80
CA ALA A 18 -14.09 -14.81 -14.17
C ALA A 18 -14.41 -13.49 -14.89
N SER A 19 -14.78 -12.46 -14.14
CA SER A 19 -14.69 -11.09 -14.55
C SER A 19 -13.21 -10.91 -14.85
N ALA A 20 -12.86 -10.90 -16.14
CA ALA A 20 -11.50 -10.75 -16.62
C ALA A 20 -10.84 -9.64 -15.79
N SER A 21 -10.02 -10.05 -14.81
CA SER A 21 -9.49 -9.17 -13.78
C SER A 21 -8.70 -8.12 -14.52
N LYS A 22 -9.30 -6.94 -14.72
CA LYS A 22 -8.68 -5.89 -15.52
C LYS A 22 -7.37 -5.57 -14.81
N LYS A 23 -6.27 -6.09 -15.37
CA LYS A 23 -4.95 -6.06 -14.74
C LYS A 23 -4.73 -4.61 -14.33
N ARG A 24 -4.67 -4.36 -13.02
CA ARG A 24 -4.54 -3.00 -12.51
C ARG A 24 -3.29 -2.43 -13.13
N PHE A 25 -3.42 -1.32 -13.84
CA PHE A 25 -2.25 -0.65 -14.40
C PHE A 25 -1.30 -0.31 -13.26
N ARG A 26 -0.08 -0.83 -13.34
CA ARG A 26 0.96 -0.56 -12.37
C ARG A 26 1.36 0.90 -12.54
N THR A 27 0.96 1.75 -11.60
CA THR A 27 1.44 3.13 -11.56
C THR A 27 2.97 3.15 -11.47
N LYS A 28 3.61 3.91 -12.34
CA LYS A 28 5.03 4.26 -12.28
C LYS A 28 5.11 5.70 -11.84
N PHE A 29 5.97 5.98 -10.86
CA PHE A 29 6.21 7.33 -10.36
C PHE A 29 7.51 7.85 -10.95
N THR A 30 7.51 9.12 -11.34
CA THR A 30 8.75 9.83 -11.66
C THR A 30 9.59 10.01 -10.40
N GLN A 31 10.88 10.35 -10.54
CA GLN A 31 11.74 10.57 -9.38
C GLN A 31 11.21 11.72 -8.51
N GLN A 32 10.87 12.85 -9.13
CA GLN A 32 10.28 14.01 -8.45
C GLN A 32 9.01 13.65 -7.66
N GLN A 33 8.14 12.79 -8.21
CA GLN A 33 6.96 12.32 -7.48
C GLN A 33 7.34 11.49 -6.25
N LYS A 34 8.32 10.59 -6.38
CA LYS A 34 8.81 9.78 -5.25
C LYS A 34 9.43 10.66 -4.16
N ASP A 35 10.24 11.65 -4.54
CA ASP A 35 10.92 12.52 -3.59
C ASP A 35 9.89 13.30 -2.76
N ARG A 36 8.90 13.92 -3.43
CA ARG A 36 7.78 14.58 -2.73
C ARG A 36 6.96 13.62 -1.88
N MET A 37 6.71 12.40 -2.36
CA MET A 37 5.97 11.38 -1.61
C MET A 37 6.74 10.88 -0.38
N MET A 38 8.07 10.79 -0.46
CA MET A 38 8.95 10.42 0.65
C MET A 38 8.92 11.48 1.74
N GLU A 39 9.21 12.74 1.39
CA GLU A 39 9.22 13.87 2.34
C GLU A 39 7.87 13.98 3.07
N PHE A 40 6.76 13.90 2.33
CA PHE A 40 5.43 13.96 2.93
C PHE A 40 5.12 12.75 3.82
N ALA A 41 5.60 11.55 3.45
CA ALA A 41 5.43 10.35 4.27
C ALA A 41 6.23 10.41 5.58
N GLU A 42 7.42 10.99 5.55
CA GLU A 42 8.23 11.25 6.75
C GLU A 42 7.56 12.26 7.67
N LYS A 43 7.02 13.36 7.13
CA LYS A 43 6.21 14.33 7.89
C LYS A 43 5.03 13.68 8.62
N LEU A 44 4.36 12.72 7.96
CA LEU A 44 3.24 11.97 8.53
C LEU A 44 3.66 10.75 9.38
N GLY A 45 4.96 10.52 9.59
CA GLY A 45 5.45 9.37 10.35
C GLY A 45 4.99 8.02 9.77
N TRP A 46 4.81 7.93 8.46
CA TRP A 46 4.35 6.73 7.76
C TRP A 46 2.97 6.22 8.20
N LYS A 47 2.11 7.11 8.73
CA LYS A 47 0.74 6.79 9.16
C LYS A 47 -0.20 7.95 8.88
N ILE A 48 -1.17 7.74 7.99
CA ILE A 48 -2.22 8.73 7.71
C ILE A 48 -3.31 8.65 8.80
N GLN A 49 -3.61 9.75 9.46
CA GLN A 49 -4.73 9.88 10.40
C GLN A 49 -5.94 10.54 9.72
N LYS A 50 -7.10 10.55 10.39
CA LYS A 50 -8.33 11.15 9.82
C LYS A 50 -8.20 12.65 9.56
N HIS A 51 -7.51 13.39 10.43
CA HIS A 51 -7.30 14.83 10.24
C HIS A 51 -6.36 15.13 9.06
N ASP A 52 -5.42 14.23 8.78
CA ASP A 52 -4.50 14.36 7.65
C ASP A 52 -5.17 14.07 6.30
N GLU A 53 -6.41 13.54 6.27
CA GLU A 53 -7.04 13.12 5.02
C GLU A 53 -7.18 14.27 4.01
N GLN A 54 -7.48 15.48 4.48
CA GLN A 54 -7.59 16.65 3.61
C GLN A 54 -6.23 17.09 3.07
N GLU A 55 -5.20 17.13 3.92
CA GLU A 55 -3.84 17.50 3.52
C GLU A 55 -3.28 16.48 2.51
N VAL A 56 -3.48 15.18 2.77
CA VAL A 56 -3.12 14.09 1.86
C VAL A 56 -3.84 14.24 0.53
N GLN A 57 -5.13 14.60 0.52
CA GLN A 57 -5.90 14.79 -0.71
C GLN A 57 -5.35 15.96 -1.54
N GLN A 58 -5.05 17.09 -0.91
CA GLN A 58 -4.46 18.25 -1.59
C GLN A 58 -3.08 17.92 -2.16
N PHE A 59 -2.21 17.31 -1.35
CA PHE A 59 -0.89 16.85 -1.77
C PHE A 59 -0.98 15.89 -2.98
N CYS A 60 -1.84 14.89 -2.89
CA CYS A 60 -2.07 13.91 -3.96
C CYS A 60 -2.52 14.59 -5.27
N SER A 61 -3.40 15.60 -5.16
CA SER A 61 -3.86 16.38 -6.31
C SER A 61 -2.72 17.18 -6.94
N GLN A 62 -1.84 17.78 -6.14
CA GLN A 62 -0.70 18.56 -6.63
C GLN A 62 0.38 17.69 -7.30
N VAL A 63 0.63 16.49 -6.78
CA VAL A 63 1.64 15.55 -7.30
C VAL A 63 1.10 14.72 -8.48
N GLY A 64 -0.22 14.73 -8.70
CA GLY A 64 -0.87 13.94 -9.75
C GLY A 64 -0.97 12.45 -9.42
N VAL A 65 -1.09 12.11 -8.13
CA VAL A 65 -1.17 10.72 -7.65
C VAL A 65 -2.53 10.50 -6.99
N LYS A 66 -3.16 9.34 -7.25
CA LYS A 66 -4.41 8.99 -6.55
C LYS A 66 -4.12 8.72 -5.08
N ARG A 67 -4.96 9.25 -4.18
CA ARG A 67 -4.86 9.00 -2.73
C ARG A 67 -4.72 7.52 -2.37
N GLN A 68 -5.53 6.65 -2.98
CA GLN A 68 -5.44 5.20 -2.73
C GLN A 68 -4.08 4.62 -3.11
N VAL A 69 -3.49 5.10 -4.20
CA VAL A 69 -2.17 4.70 -4.67
C VAL A 69 -1.08 5.18 -3.71
N PHE A 70 -1.17 6.42 -3.23
CA PHE A 70 -0.25 6.97 -2.23
C PHE A 70 -0.33 6.18 -0.91
N LYS A 71 -1.54 5.87 -0.42
CA LYS A 71 -1.75 5.08 0.79
C LYS A 71 -1.11 3.69 0.71
N VAL A 72 -1.34 2.97 -0.40
CA VAL A 72 -0.72 1.66 -0.64
C VAL A 72 0.80 1.79 -0.75
N TRP A 73 1.29 2.84 -1.41
CA TRP A 73 2.72 3.12 -1.51
C TRP A 73 3.35 3.36 -0.13
N MET A 74 2.73 4.17 0.75
CA MET A 74 3.22 4.39 2.12
C MET A 74 3.28 3.07 2.91
N HIS A 75 2.24 2.23 2.80
CA HIS A 75 2.21 0.93 3.47
C HIS A 75 3.37 0.02 3.02
N ASN A 76 3.60 -0.04 1.70
CA ASN A 76 4.66 -0.87 1.14
C ASN A 76 6.06 -0.37 1.54
N ASN A 77 6.30 0.93 1.44
CA ASN A 77 7.61 1.51 1.73
C ASN A 77 7.93 1.52 3.24
N LYS A 78 6.93 1.69 4.11
CA LYS A 78 7.11 1.61 5.56
C LYS A 78 7.83 0.33 6.00
N GLN A 79 7.48 -0.81 5.42
CA GLN A 79 8.10 -2.09 5.75
C GLN A 79 9.50 -2.24 5.15
N ALA A 80 9.73 -1.66 3.96
CA ALA A 80 11.05 -1.63 3.35
C ALA A 80 12.04 -0.79 4.16
N ILE A 81 11.62 0.38 4.65
CA ILE A 81 12.44 1.27 5.48
C ILE A 81 12.80 0.63 6.81
N LYS A 82 11.84 -0.01 7.49
CA LYS A 82 12.13 -0.76 8.73
C LYS A 82 13.20 -1.83 8.53
N LYS A 83 13.17 -2.55 7.40
CA LYS A 83 14.19 -3.55 7.07
C LYS A 83 15.54 -2.93 6.73
N GLN A 84 15.59 -1.74 6.13
CA GLN A 84 16.84 -1.03 5.88
C GLN A 84 17.47 -0.52 7.18
N GLN A 85 16.67 0.02 8.10
CA GLN A 85 17.13 0.48 9.41
C GLN A 85 17.67 -0.67 10.28
N GLN A 86 17.12 -1.88 10.17
CA GLN A 86 17.58 -3.06 10.92
C GLN A 86 18.84 -3.71 10.35
N GLN A 87 19.25 -3.39 9.12
CA GLN A 87 20.46 -3.94 8.48
C GLN A 87 21.69 -3.04 8.67
N HIS A 88 21.53 -1.86 9.27
CA HIS A 88 22.61 -0.91 9.58
C HIS A 88 22.91 -0.87 11.10
N THR A 89 22.62 -1.96 11.80
CA THR A 89 22.98 -2.21 13.20
C THR A 89 23.67 -3.55 13.28
#